data_AF-A0A1I6SZX9-F1
#
_entry.id   AF-A0A1I6SZX9-F1
#
_cell.length_a   1.000
_cell.length_b   1.000
_cell.length_c   1.000
_cell.angle_alpha   90.00
_cell.angle_beta   90.00
_cell.angle_gamma   90.00
#
_symmetry.space_group_name_H-M   'P 1'
#
loop_
_entity.id
_entity.type
_entity.pdbx_description
1 polymer ?
#
loop_
_entity_poly.entity_id
_entity_poly.type
_entity_poly.pdbx_seq_one_letter_code
_entity_poly.pdbx_strand_id
1 'polypeptide(L)'
;MFDKNGQGQLNQQGTSSQENLQNQSASLDTGRFPVRTDLAREAHDMAVQEQGSPDGGIPGVQIEEQDEEGIVTSWIRVESEEGAQALGKAQGTYLTLEVPGLRSQDSMLQERVLKKFTQEFERYLAEIGIDPNASILIVGLGNQNVTADALGPFVVKHSMVTRHLFRLMPEQVEEGYRPVSAIAPGVLGTTGMETSEIIFGVVERTQPDVIIAIDSLASRALSRVNTTIQVSDVGIFPGSGVGNKRLPLNQDSLGIPVIAIGIPTVVDAATIAHDTAEFVLAHIHREMNQGKGKPTNPLDPMNRASVKELQSQEISPESRQHMLGMVGGLEVDEKQQLIQEVLEPLGQNLIVTPKEVDAFIGDMGKMVALGLNCALHDAVTPENVSAHSN
;
A
#
# COMPACT_ATOMS: atom_id res chain seq x y z
N MET A 1 29.48 74.04 33.66
CA MET A 1 29.79 74.63 32.33
C MET A 1 28.90 73.89 31.34
N PHE A 2 27.79 74.42 30.82
CA PHE A 2 27.70 75.49 29.80
C PHE A 2 28.76 75.29 28.70
N ASP A 3 28.50 75.23 27.40
CA ASP A 3 27.32 75.58 26.60
C ASP A 3 27.52 75.00 25.17
N LYS A 4 26.38 74.77 24.49
CA LYS A 4 26.04 75.04 23.07
C LYS A 4 27.01 74.82 21.89
N ASN A 5 26.36 74.24 20.85
CA ASN A 5 26.29 74.65 19.43
C ASN A 5 27.60 74.71 18.63
N GLY A 6 27.78 74.07 17.48
CA GLY A 6 26.83 73.65 16.45
C GLY A 6 27.24 74.31 15.13
N GLN A 7 27.63 73.53 14.11
CA GLN A 7 27.62 73.93 12.69
C GLN A 7 27.92 72.74 11.76
N GLY A 8 27.08 72.58 10.72
CA GLY A 8 27.33 71.87 9.46
C GLY A 8 27.05 70.35 9.47
N GLN A 9 26.31 69.73 8.54
CA GLN A 9 25.66 70.14 7.29
C GLN A 9 24.49 69.15 7.04
N LEU A 10 23.39 69.68 6.52
CA LEU A 10 22.31 68.89 5.92
C LEU A 10 22.84 68.15 4.70
N ASN A 11 22.55 66.85 4.59
CA ASN A 11 22.19 66.30 3.29
C ASN A 11 21.14 65.20 3.41
N GLN A 12 20.18 65.30 2.50
CA GLN A 12 18.93 64.57 2.42
C GLN A 12 19.19 63.08 2.16
N GLN A 13 18.54 62.21 2.95
CA GLN A 13 18.07 60.89 2.52
C GLN A 13 17.16 60.34 3.63
N GLY A 14 15.94 60.86 3.65
CA GLY A 14 14.83 60.24 4.35
C GLY A 14 14.22 59.13 3.49
N THR A 15 13.70 58.11 4.17
CA THR A 15 12.64 57.19 3.73
C THR A 15 12.97 56.23 2.60
N SER A 16 13.66 55.12 2.91
CA SER A 16 13.63 53.90 2.08
C SER A 16 14.07 52.64 2.86
N SER A 17 13.54 52.41 4.06
CA SER A 17 13.92 51.19 4.82
C SER A 17 12.80 50.56 5.66
N GLN A 18 11.53 50.91 5.45
CA GLN A 18 10.41 50.24 6.16
C GLN A 18 9.32 49.63 5.26
N GLU A 19 9.45 49.67 3.93
CA GLU A 19 8.44 49.08 3.02
C GLU A 19 8.88 47.77 2.32
N ASN A 20 10.02 47.18 2.68
CA ASN A 20 10.55 45.98 1.99
C ASN A 20 10.35 44.65 2.74
N LEU A 21 9.36 44.57 3.64
CA LEU A 21 9.07 43.35 4.42
C LEU A 21 7.73 42.67 4.05
N GLN A 22 7.07 43.05 2.95
CA GLN A 22 5.73 42.52 2.64
C GLN A 22 5.51 41.95 1.23
N ASN A 23 6.54 41.81 0.40
CA ASN A 23 6.41 41.21 -0.93
C ASN A 23 7.48 40.15 -1.23
N GLN A 24 7.67 39.21 -0.31
CA GLN A 24 8.03 37.85 -0.71
C GLN A 24 6.76 37.03 -0.59
N SER A 25 5.94 37.06 -1.63
CA SER A 25 5.04 35.96 -1.91
C SER A 25 5.89 34.70 -1.86
N ALA A 26 5.79 33.95 -0.77
CA ALA A 26 6.18 32.57 -0.76
C ALA A 26 5.44 31.97 -1.95
N SER A 27 6.16 31.75 -3.06
CA SER A 27 5.73 30.80 -4.06
C SER A 27 5.60 29.52 -3.26
N LEU A 28 4.37 29.22 -2.85
CA LEU A 28 4.00 27.90 -2.38
C LEU A 28 4.55 26.99 -3.47
N ASP A 29 5.60 26.24 -3.10
CA ASP A 29 6.07 25.14 -3.89
C ASP A 29 4.88 24.19 -3.92
N THR A 30 4.02 24.35 -4.92
CA THR A 30 2.95 23.43 -5.27
C THR A 30 3.64 22.20 -5.82
N GLY A 31 4.41 21.53 -4.96
CA GLY A 31 4.92 20.21 -5.22
C GLY A 31 3.68 19.38 -5.48
N ARG A 32 3.45 19.07 -6.77
CA ARG A 32 2.55 18.01 -7.18
C ARG A 32 2.82 16.85 -6.23
N PHE A 33 1.89 16.57 -5.32
CA PHE A 33 1.99 15.39 -4.50
C PHE A 33 1.87 14.22 -5.47
N PRO A 34 2.95 13.45 -5.71
CA PRO A 34 2.88 12.39 -6.69
C PRO A 34 1.83 11.39 -6.22
N VAL A 35 0.90 11.09 -7.12
CA VAL A 35 -0.16 10.10 -6.96
C VAL A 35 0.49 8.73 -6.78
N ARG A 36 0.90 8.38 -5.55
CA ARG A 36 1.59 7.12 -5.25
C ARG A 36 0.60 6.08 -4.73
N THR A 37 0.70 4.88 -5.28
CA THR A 37 0.03 3.66 -4.80
C THR A 37 1.07 2.66 -4.32
N ASP A 38 0.73 1.85 -3.32
CA ASP A 38 1.56 0.76 -2.83
C ASP A 38 1.47 -0.48 -3.72
N LEU A 39 0.42 -0.60 -4.53
CA LEU A 39 0.15 -1.77 -5.35
C LEU A 39 0.72 -1.65 -6.78
N ALA A 40 1.45 -2.67 -7.23
CA ALA A 40 2.09 -2.72 -8.55
C ALA A 40 1.05 -2.76 -9.69
N ARG A 41 -0.03 -3.53 -9.52
CA ARG A 41 -1.12 -3.57 -10.52
C ARG A 41 -1.85 -2.24 -10.64
N GLU A 42 -2.08 -1.54 -9.53
CA GLU A 42 -2.68 -0.19 -9.57
C GLU A 42 -1.76 0.79 -10.30
N ALA A 43 -0.46 0.75 -10.02
CA ALA A 43 0.51 1.60 -10.69
C ALA A 43 0.54 1.36 -12.20
N HIS A 44 0.40 0.10 -12.62
CA HIS A 44 0.31 -0.28 -14.02
C HIS A 44 -0.96 0.25 -14.68
N ASP A 45 -2.12 0.00 -14.05
CA ASP A 45 -3.42 0.45 -14.56
C ASP A 45 -3.42 1.98 -14.79
N MET A 46 -2.80 2.73 -13.87
CA MET A 46 -2.63 4.18 -13.97
C MET A 46 -1.69 4.59 -15.11
N ALA A 47 -0.51 3.99 -15.20
CA ALA A 47 0.48 4.33 -16.22
C ALA A 47 -0.04 4.05 -17.65
N VAL A 48 -0.82 2.97 -17.83
CA VAL A 48 -1.48 2.69 -19.12
C VAL A 48 -2.53 3.75 -19.46
N GLN A 49 -3.32 4.19 -18.48
CA GLN A 49 -4.32 5.25 -18.66
C GLN A 49 -3.69 6.59 -19.03
N GLU A 50 -2.59 6.97 -18.37
CA GLU A 50 -1.87 8.23 -18.63
C GLU A 50 -1.16 8.25 -19.99
N GLN A 51 -0.54 7.13 -20.39
CA GLN A 51 0.22 7.05 -21.65
C GLN A 51 -0.65 6.79 -22.89
N GLY A 52 -1.92 6.37 -22.70
CA GLY A 52 -2.84 6.10 -23.80
C GLY A 52 -2.40 4.93 -24.70
N SER A 53 -1.59 4.01 -24.16
CA SER A 53 -1.02 2.88 -24.89
C SER A 53 -2.10 1.87 -25.29
N PRO A 54 -2.41 1.69 -26.60
CA PRO A 54 -3.52 0.84 -27.07
C PRO A 54 -3.34 -0.65 -26.75
N ASP A 55 -2.08 -1.09 -26.62
CA ASP A 55 -1.71 -2.50 -26.41
C ASP A 55 -1.52 -2.84 -24.92
N GLY A 56 -1.73 -1.87 -24.01
CA GLY A 56 -1.60 -2.08 -22.56
C GLY A 56 -0.18 -2.39 -22.06
N GLY A 57 0.83 -2.31 -22.94
CA GLY A 57 2.23 -2.57 -22.60
C GLY A 57 3.01 -1.31 -22.24
N ILE A 58 3.83 -1.41 -21.19
CA ILE A 58 4.80 -0.38 -20.79
C ILE A 58 6.20 -0.89 -21.15
N PRO A 59 7.03 -0.12 -21.89
CA PRO A 59 8.40 -0.53 -22.20
C PRO A 59 9.20 -0.84 -20.92
N GLY A 60 9.89 -1.98 -20.89
CA GLY A 60 10.68 -2.41 -19.71
C GLY A 60 9.87 -3.10 -18.61
N VAL A 61 8.57 -3.35 -18.83
CA VAL A 61 7.69 -4.07 -17.91
C VAL A 61 7.10 -5.30 -18.61
N GLN A 62 7.29 -6.49 -18.02
CA GLN A 62 6.64 -7.73 -18.46
C GLN A 62 5.50 -8.10 -17.51
N ILE A 63 4.37 -8.53 -18.07
CA ILE A 63 3.18 -8.91 -17.29
C ILE A 63 2.70 -10.29 -17.71
N GLU A 64 2.46 -11.14 -16.70
CA GLU A 64 1.84 -12.44 -16.83
C GLU A 64 0.64 -12.48 -15.89
N GLU A 65 -0.56 -12.63 -16.45
CA GLU A 65 -1.80 -12.68 -15.68
C GLU A 65 -2.52 -14.02 -15.90
N GLN A 66 -3.03 -14.57 -14.80
CA GLN A 66 -3.79 -15.81 -14.81
C GLN A 66 -4.99 -15.69 -13.88
N ASP A 67 -6.18 -16.04 -14.38
CA ASP A 67 -7.39 -16.19 -13.56
C ASP A 67 -7.70 -17.68 -13.39
N GLU A 68 -7.65 -18.16 -12.16
CA GLU A 68 -8.02 -19.51 -11.77
C GLU A 68 -9.05 -19.47 -10.64
N GLU A 69 -10.25 -19.97 -10.90
CA GLU A 69 -11.31 -20.12 -9.89
C GLU A 69 -11.65 -18.85 -9.08
N GLY A 70 -11.52 -17.67 -9.71
CA GLY A 70 -11.78 -16.38 -9.06
C GLY A 70 -10.61 -15.83 -8.24
N ILE A 71 -9.41 -16.37 -8.45
CA ILE A 71 -8.13 -15.86 -7.95
C ILE A 71 -7.34 -15.35 -9.16
N VAL A 72 -7.21 -14.02 -9.27
CA VAL A 72 -6.42 -13.39 -10.31
C VAL A 72 -5.00 -13.24 -9.81
N THR A 73 -4.06 -13.93 -10.44
CA THR A 73 -2.63 -13.84 -10.16
C THR A 73 -1.97 -12.99 -11.24
N SER A 74 -1.25 -11.95 -10.84
CA SER A 74 -0.56 -11.03 -11.75
C SER A 74 0.91 -10.94 -11.36
N TRP A 75 1.79 -11.33 -12.28
CA TRP A 75 3.23 -11.20 -12.19
C TRP A 75 3.68 -10.01 -13.02
N ILE A 76 4.30 -9.02 -12.38
CA ILE A 76 4.83 -7.82 -13.02
C ILE A 76 6.34 -7.80 -12.78
N ARG A 77 7.13 -7.87 -13.86
CA ARG A 77 8.60 -7.82 -13.83
C ARG A 77 9.04 -6.50 -14.41
N VAL A 78 9.67 -5.67 -13.58
CA VAL A 78 10.22 -4.37 -13.98
C VAL A 78 11.71 -4.54 -14.21
N GLU A 79 12.10 -4.67 -15.48
CA GLU A 79 13.46 -5.05 -15.89
C GLU A 79 14.35 -3.84 -16.22
N SER A 80 13.75 -2.66 -16.47
CA SER A 80 14.49 -1.47 -16.90
C SER A 80 14.18 -0.24 -16.06
N GLU A 81 15.11 0.70 -16.04
CA GLU A 81 14.97 1.98 -15.35
C GLU A 81 13.87 2.84 -15.99
N GLU A 82 13.70 2.75 -17.31
CA GLU A 82 12.57 3.39 -18.00
C GLU A 82 11.24 2.81 -17.55
N GLY A 83 11.16 1.48 -17.38
CA GLY A 83 9.98 0.80 -16.86
C GLY A 83 9.68 1.21 -15.41
N ALA A 84 10.72 1.31 -14.57
CA ALA A 84 10.60 1.77 -13.19
C ALA A 84 10.06 3.20 -13.09
N GLN A 85 10.56 4.11 -13.93
CA GLN A 85 10.08 5.49 -13.99
C GLN A 85 8.66 5.59 -14.54
N ALA A 86 8.35 4.84 -15.60
CA ALA A 86 7.01 4.80 -16.20
C ALA A 86 5.95 4.25 -15.23
N LEU A 87 6.31 3.23 -14.44
CA LEU A 87 5.43 2.62 -13.46
C LEU A 87 5.41 3.38 -12.12
N GLY A 88 6.40 4.26 -11.87
CA GLY A 88 6.59 4.90 -10.57
C GLY A 88 6.95 3.90 -9.45
N LYS A 89 7.53 2.76 -9.81
CA LYS A 89 7.89 1.63 -8.93
C LYS A 89 9.33 1.23 -9.19
N ALA A 90 10.06 0.82 -8.16
CA ALA A 90 11.45 0.40 -8.35
C ALA A 90 11.54 -0.96 -9.10
N GLN A 91 12.69 -1.20 -9.71
CA GLN A 91 12.97 -2.42 -10.47
C GLN A 91 12.87 -3.66 -9.57
N GLY A 92 12.33 -4.75 -10.10
CA GLY A 92 12.10 -5.99 -9.38
C GLY A 92 10.88 -6.77 -9.86
N THR A 93 10.54 -7.81 -9.12
CA THR A 93 9.44 -8.73 -9.41
C THR A 93 8.32 -8.55 -8.41
N TYR A 94 7.12 -8.28 -8.92
CA TYR A 94 5.90 -8.11 -8.13
C TYR A 94 4.92 -9.21 -8.45
N LEU A 95 4.47 -9.93 -7.42
CA LEU A 95 3.40 -10.92 -7.50
C LEU A 95 2.18 -10.36 -6.77
N THR A 96 1.04 -10.29 -7.45
CA THR A 96 -0.22 -9.83 -6.88
C THR A 96 -1.28 -10.91 -7.01
N LEU A 97 -1.86 -11.34 -5.89
CA LEU A 97 -3.04 -12.18 -5.85
C LEU A 97 -4.24 -11.29 -5.52
N GLU A 98 -5.19 -11.16 -6.44
CA GLU A 98 -6.45 -10.45 -6.23
C GLU A 98 -7.62 -11.43 -6.18
N VAL A 99 -8.29 -11.44 -5.03
CA VAL A 99 -9.38 -12.35 -4.71
C VAL A 99 -10.50 -11.55 -4.05
N PRO A 100 -11.44 -10.98 -4.84
CA PRO A 100 -12.54 -10.17 -4.31
C PRO A 100 -13.38 -10.90 -3.25
N GLY A 101 -13.45 -12.22 -3.33
CA GLY A 101 -14.17 -13.07 -2.38
C GLY A 101 -13.56 -13.13 -0.97
N LEU A 102 -12.32 -12.69 -0.75
CA LEU A 102 -11.67 -12.71 0.57
C LEU A 102 -12.38 -11.85 1.63
N ARG A 103 -13.24 -10.92 1.21
CA ARG A 103 -14.12 -10.16 2.12
C ARG A 103 -15.16 -11.03 2.79
N SER A 104 -15.50 -12.16 2.16
CA SER A 104 -16.40 -13.14 2.74
C SER A 104 -15.60 -14.10 3.62
N GLN A 105 -16.20 -14.54 4.72
CA GLN A 105 -15.63 -15.54 5.62
C GLN A 105 -15.82 -16.97 5.07
N ASP A 106 -15.62 -17.16 3.76
CA ASP A 106 -15.76 -18.47 3.10
C ASP A 106 -14.49 -19.30 3.32
N SER A 107 -14.58 -20.29 4.21
CA SER A 107 -13.48 -21.19 4.54
C SER A 107 -12.99 -22.01 3.34
N MET A 108 -13.86 -22.39 2.40
CA MET A 108 -13.46 -23.14 1.22
C MET A 108 -12.63 -22.27 0.28
N LEU A 109 -12.99 -20.98 0.14
CA LEU A 109 -12.18 -20.03 -0.62
C LEU A 109 -10.83 -19.80 0.05
N GLN A 110 -10.80 -19.61 1.38
CA GLN A 110 -9.55 -19.43 2.11
C GLN A 110 -8.57 -20.61 1.90
N GLU A 111 -9.06 -21.85 1.88
CA GLU A 111 -8.23 -23.03 1.60
C GLU A 111 -7.66 -23.01 0.16
N ARG A 112 -8.46 -22.59 -0.84
CA ARG A 112 -7.97 -22.44 -2.22
C ARG A 112 -6.94 -21.34 -2.34
N VAL A 113 -7.18 -20.20 -1.70
CA VAL A 113 -6.23 -19.08 -1.66
C VAL A 113 -4.94 -19.48 -0.97
N LEU A 114 -5.01 -20.22 0.14
CA LEU A 114 -3.83 -20.77 0.81
C LEU A 114 -2.98 -21.61 -0.16
N LYS A 115 -3.60 -22.59 -0.85
CA LYS A 115 -2.89 -23.45 -1.80
C LYS A 115 -2.27 -22.66 -2.94
N LYS A 116 -3.02 -21.72 -3.54
CA LYS A 116 -2.52 -20.89 -4.63
C LYS A 116 -1.40 -19.96 -4.16
N PHE A 117 -1.55 -19.32 -3.00
CA PHE A 117 -0.50 -18.49 -2.40
C PHE A 117 0.78 -19.28 -2.12
N THR A 118 0.69 -20.49 -1.54
CA THR A 118 1.85 -21.37 -1.33
C THR A 118 2.56 -21.66 -2.65
N GLN A 119 1.84 -22.09 -3.68
CA GLN A 119 2.41 -22.44 -4.98
C GLN A 119 3.09 -21.24 -5.66
N GLU A 120 2.42 -20.08 -5.70
CA GLU A 120 2.98 -18.88 -6.31
C GLU A 120 4.16 -18.34 -5.49
N PHE A 121 4.14 -18.45 -4.17
CA PHE A 121 5.25 -18.02 -3.31
C PHE A 121 6.47 -18.94 -3.41
N GLU A 122 6.29 -20.26 -3.53
CA GLU A 122 7.38 -21.20 -3.84
C GLU A 122 8.02 -20.89 -5.19
N ARG A 123 7.19 -20.68 -6.23
CA ARG A 123 7.64 -20.21 -7.55
C ARG A 123 8.41 -18.90 -7.42
N TYR A 124 7.90 -17.97 -6.62
CA TYR A 124 8.53 -16.67 -6.38
C TYR A 124 9.94 -16.82 -5.80
N LEU A 125 10.08 -17.59 -4.71
CA LEU A 125 11.39 -17.84 -4.08
C LEU A 125 12.39 -18.48 -5.05
N ALA A 126 11.94 -19.40 -5.91
CA ALA A 126 12.77 -20.01 -6.93
C ALA A 126 13.20 -19.02 -8.02
N GLU A 127 12.30 -18.12 -8.44
CA GLU A 127 12.55 -17.13 -9.49
C GLU A 127 13.59 -16.08 -9.07
N ILE A 128 13.53 -15.62 -7.82
CA ILE A 128 14.52 -14.68 -7.26
C ILE A 128 15.80 -15.39 -6.76
N GLY A 129 15.87 -16.72 -6.87
CA GLY A 129 17.08 -17.51 -6.58
C GLY A 129 17.39 -17.73 -5.10
N ILE A 130 16.38 -17.79 -4.23
CA ILE A 130 16.58 -18.11 -2.81
C ILE A 130 16.85 -19.61 -2.64
N ASP A 131 17.93 -19.95 -1.92
CA ASP A 131 18.30 -21.33 -1.65
C ASP A 131 17.22 -22.05 -0.80
N PRO A 132 16.87 -23.31 -1.11
CA PRO A 132 15.93 -24.11 -0.32
C PRO A 132 16.28 -24.25 1.17
N ASN A 133 17.56 -24.12 1.52
CA ASN A 133 18.09 -24.18 2.88
C ASN A 133 18.48 -22.81 3.45
N ALA A 134 18.18 -21.72 2.76
CA ALA A 134 18.48 -20.36 3.19
C ALA A 134 17.91 -20.07 4.59
N SER A 135 18.67 -19.40 5.44
CA SER A 135 18.19 -18.92 6.73
C SER A 135 17.31 -17.70 6.57
N ILE A 136 16.12 -17.75 7.18
CA ILE A 136 15.08 -16.74 6.97
C ILE A 136 14.83 -15.95 8.26
N LEU A 137 14.69 -14.64 8.11
CA LEU A 137 14.14 -13.77 9.14
C LEU A 137 12.78 -13.21 8.69
N ILE A 138 11.71 -13.70 9.30
CA ILE A 138 10.37 -13.14 9.14
C ILE A 138 10.24 -11.90 10.05
N VAL A 139 9.86 -10.77 9.47
CA VAL A 139 9.68 -9.50 10.20
C VAL A 139 8.22 -9.06 10.05
N GLY A 140 7.48 -9.09 11.16
CA GLY A 140 6.11 -8.59 11.20
C GLY A 140 6.08 -7.11 11.53
N LEU A 141 5.91 -6.25 10.53
CA LEU A 141 5.78 -4.81 10.71
C LEU A 141 4.37 -4.42 11.12
N GLY A 142 4.28 -3.33 11.88
CA GLY A 142 3.01 -2.74 12.30
C GLY A 142 2.82 -2.70 13.81
N ASN A 143 1.73 -2.05 14.23
CA ASN A 143 1.36 -1.84 15.61
C ASN A 143 0.24 -2.80 16.04
N GLN A 144 0.56 -3.72 16.94
CA GLN A 144 -0.41 -4.67 17.53
C GLN A 144 -1.64 -4.00 18.18
N ASN A 145 -1.52 -2.73 18.61
CA ASN A 145 -2.62 -2.00 19.24
C ASN A 145 -3.58 -1.34 18.24
N VAL A 146 -3.24 -1.32 16.96
CA VAL A 146 -4.08 -0.77 15.88
C VAL A 146 -4.49 -1.95 15.00
N THR A 147 -5.75 -2.37 15.09
CA THR A 147 -6.21 -3.63 14.47
C THR A 147 -5.87 -3.73 12.99
N ALA A 148 -6.11 -2.67 12.21
CA ALA A 148 -5.82 -2.67 10.78
C ALA A 148 -4.31 -2.74 10.45
N ASP A 149 -3.44 -2.41 11.42
CA ASP A 149 -1.98 -2.41 11.32
C ASP A 149 -1.34 -3.59 12.08
N ALA A 150 -2.15 -4.52 12.59
CA ALA A 150 -1.68 -5.63 13.43
C ALA A 150 -1.32 -6.90 12.62
N LEU A 151 -1.43 -6.86 11.29
CA LEU A 151 -1.26 -8.02 10.42
C LEU A 151 0.12 -8.66 10.55
N GLY A 152 1.20 -7.90 10.40
CA GLY A 152 2.57 -8.42 10.49
C GLY A 152 2.85 -9.13 11.81
N PRO A 153 2.60 -8.50 12.97
CA PRO A 153 2.71 -9.16 14.27
C PRO A 153 1.84 -10.40 14.40
N PHE A 154 0.65 -10.40 13.80
CA PHE A 154 -0.26 -11.54 13.82
C PHE A 154 0.29 -12.71 13.00
N VAL A 155 0.86 -12.45 11.81
CA VAL A 155 1.52 -13.47 11.00
C VAL A 155 2.68 -14.09 11.77
N VAL A 156 3.58 -13.26 12.34
CA VAL A 156 4.73 -13.72 13.15
C VAL A 156 4.30 -14.65 14.28
N LYS A 157 3.18 -14.37 14.95
CA LYS A 157 2.65 -15.19 16.04
C LYS A 157 2.32 -16.62 15.60
N HIS A 158 1.90 -16.82 14.34
CA HIS A 158 1.50 -18.11 13.79
C HIS A 158 2.54 -18.70 12.82
N SER A 159 3.68 -18.04 12.64
CA SER A 159 4.80 -18.56 11.85
C SER A 159 5.53 -19.68 12.59
N MET A 160 5.95 -20.70 11.86
CA MET A 160 6.74 -21.80 12.39
C MET A 160 8.20 -21.37 12.55
N VAL A 161 8.64 -21.20 13.80
CA VAL A 161 10.00 -20.76 14.12
C VAL A 161 10.87 -21.97 14.43
N THR A 162 11.89 -22.21 13.59
CA THR A 162 12.72 -23.43 13.66
C THR A 162 14.20 -23.15 13.90
N ARG A 163 14.69 -21.90 13.71
CA ARG A 163 16.12 -21.54 13.81
C ARG A 163 16.79 -22.02 15.10
N HIS A 164 16.08 -22.00 16.22
CA HIS A 164 16.62 -22.43 17.51
C HIS A 164 16.93 -23.94 17.53
N LEU A 165 16.15 -24.77 16.85
CA LEU A 165 16.37 -26.22 16.74
C LEU A 165 17.67 -26.50 15.97
N PHE A 166 17.90 -25.82 14.84
CA PHE A 166 19.14 -25.93 14.08
C PHE A 166 20.39 -25.55 14.89
N ARG A 167 20.26 -24.61 15.84
CA ARG A 167 21.41 -24.15 16.65
C ARG A 167 21.64 -24.98 17.91
N LEU A 168 20.57 -25.47 18.54
CA LEU A 168 20.64 -26.13 19.84
C LEU A 168 20.56 -27.65 19.74
N MET A 169 19.85 -28.17 18.73
CA MET A 169 19.49 -29.58 18.60
C MET A 169 19.52 -30.04 17.12
N PRO A 170 20.64 -29.83 16.39
CA PRO A 170 20.71 -30.10 14.95
C PRO A 170 20.41 -31.57 14.59
N GLU A 171 20.73 -32.51 15.48
CA GLU A 171 20.48 -33.95 15.27
C GLU A 171 18.99 -34.33 15.30
N GLN A 172 18.12 -33.45 15.81
CA GLN A 172 16.67 -33.69 15.91
C GLN A 172 15.86 -33.02 14.79
N VAL A 173 16.53 -32.25 13.92
CA VAL A 173 15.86 -31.60 12.81
C VAL A 173 15.78 -32.58 11.65
N GLU A 174 14.56 -32.96 11.28
CA GLU A 174 14.31 -33.81 10.12
C GLU A 174 14.55 -33.04 8.82
N GLU A 175 14.70 -33.78 7.71
CA GLU A 175 14.79 -33.17 6.38
C GLU A 175 13.49 -32.44 6.01
N GLY A 176 13.60 -31.42 5.15
CA GLY A 176 12.45 -30.63 4.70
C GLY A 176 12.07 -29.46 5.62
N TYR A 177 12.84 -29.18 6.68
CA TYR A 177 12.73 -27.94 7.43
C TYR A 177 13.81 -26.94 7.03
N ARG A 178 13.46 -25.66 6.93
CA ARG A 178 14.38 -24.53 6.77
C ARG A 178 14.63 -23.82 8.10
N PRO A 179 15.80 -23.22 8.36
CA PRO A 179 16.04 -22.42 9.56
C PRO A 179 15.35 -21.05 9.50
N VAL A 180 14.18 -20.95 10.16
CA VAL A 180 13.35 -19.75 10.18
C VAL A 180 13.38 -19.10 11.57
N SER A 181 13.62 -17.79 11.61
CA SER A 181 13.43 -16.93 12.78
C SER A 181 12.38 -15.88 12.50
N ALA A 182 11.71 -15.39 13.53
CA ALA A 182 10.67 -14.37 13.37
C ALA A 182 10.75 -13.32 14.49
N ILE A 183 10.50 -12.06 14.15
CA ILE A 183 10.39 -10.95 15.10
C ILE A 183 9.25 -10.00 14.73
N ALA A 184 8.61 -9.42 15.74
CA ALA A 184 7.69 -8.29 15.59
C ALA A 184 8.28 -7.11 16.39
N PRO A 185 9.02 -6.20 15.74
CA PRO A 185 9.78 -5.14 16.42
C PRO A 185 8.90 -4.07 17.07
N GLY A 186 7.63 -3.97 16.66
CA GLY A 186 6.72 -2.90 17.08
C GLY A 186 7.02 -1.58 16.35
N VAL A 187 6.48 -0.50 16.90
CA VAL A 187 6.57 0.85 16.30
C VAL A 187 7.30 1.82 17.23
N LEU A 188 7.81 2.92 16.66
CA LEU A 188 8.53 3.98 17.38
C LEU A 188 7.81 4.42 18.66
N GLY A 189 6.48 4.57 18.61
CA GLY A 189 5.68 5.00 19.75
C GLY A 189 5.66 4.03 20.93
N THR A 190 6.00 2.75 20.71
CA THR A 190 6.04 1.72 21.76
C THR A 190 7.46 1.41 22.21
N THR A 191 8.45 1.49 21.33
CA THR A 191 9.83 1.07 21.60
C THR A 191 10.79 2.24 21.83
N GLY A 192 10.47 3.43 21.32
CA GLY A 192 11.39 4.57 21.26
C GLY A 192 12.53 4.41 20.24
N MET A 193 12.51 3.33 19.44
CA MET A 193 13.49 3.06 18.38
C MET A 193 12.80 2.96 17.04
N GLU A 194 13.47 3.39 15.97
CA GLU A 194 12.93 3.17 14.62
C GLU A 194 12.95 1.67 14.31
N THR A 195 11.88 1.20 13.66
CA THR A 195 11.73 -0.22 13.32
C THR A 195 12.90 -0.72 12.47
N SER A 196 13.43 0.12 11.57
CA SER A 196 14.62 -0.19 10.76
C SER A 196 15.89 -0.38 11.61
N GLU A 197 16.07 0.36 12.70
CA GLU A 197 17.23 0.21 13.59
C GLU A 197 17.20 -1.15 14.32
N ILE A 198 16.02 -1.56 14.80
CA ILE A 198 15.84 -2.85 15.45
C ILE A 198 16.14 -3.98 14.45
N ILE A 199 15.59 -3.89 13.24
CA ILE A 199 15.79 -4.90 12.20
C ILE A 199 17.27 -4.98 11.81
N PHE A 200 17.92 -3.84 11.57
CA PHE A 200 19.34 -3.77 11.24
C PHE A 200 20.20 -4.45 12.32
N GLY A 201 19.98 -4.11 13.60
CA GLY A 201 20.74 -4.73 14.70
C GLY A 201 20.49 -6.24 14.84
N VAL A 202 19.28 -6.71 14.54
CA VAL A 202 18.99 -8.15 14.51
C VAL A 202 19.72 -8.81 13.34
N VAL A 203 19.61 -8.26 12.13
CA VAL A 203 20.24 -8.78 10.91
C VAL A 203 21.75 -8.86 11.06
N GLU A 204 22.39 -7.82 11.58
CA GLU A 204 23.83 -7.80 11.85
C GLU A 204 24.25 -8.96 12.77
N ARG A 205 23.42 -9.28 13.75
CA ARG A 205 23.74 -10.28 14.77
C ARG A 205 23.36 -11.71 14.37
N THR A 206 22.25 -11.89 13.67
CA THR A 206 21.70 -13.20 13.32
C THR A 206 22.15 -13.70 11.95
N GLN A 207 22.56 -12.79 11.06
CA GLN A 207 23.02 -13.02 9.69
C GLN A 207 22.09 -13.96 8.91
N PRO A 208 20.81 -13.60 8.71
CA PRO A 208 19.91 -14.36 7.85
C PRO A 208 20.31 -14.16 6.38
N ASP A 209 20.00 -15.15 5.54
CA ASP A 209 20.23 -15.09 4.10
C ASP A 209 19.15 -14.27 3.37
N VAL A 210 17.93 -14.23 3.93
CA VAL A 210 16.80 -13.46 3.38
C VAL A 210 15.88 -12.95 4.49
N ILE A 211 15.30 -11.77 4.27
CA ILE A 211 14.23 -11.21 5.09
C ILE A 211 12.90 -11.36 4.37
N ILE A 212 11.87 -11.80 5.07
CA ILE A 212 10.48 -11.71 4.63
C ILE A 212 9.77 -10.72 5.56
N ALA A 213 9.53 -9.51 5.07
CA ALA A 213 8.87 -8.46 5.82
C ALA A 213 7.37 -8.42 5.47
N ILE A 214 6.50 -8.55 6.46
CA ILE A 214 5.05 -8.52 6.29
C ILE A 214 4.50 -7.20 6.83
N ASP A 215 3.71 -6.49 6.02
CA ASP A 215 3.17 -5.17 6.36
C ASP A 215 1.71 -5.01 5.94
N SER A 216 0.99 -4.18 6.69
CA SER A 216 -0.34 -3.71 6.31
C SER A 216 -0.19 -2.50 5.37
N LEU A 217 -0.70 -2.60 4.14
CA LEU A 217 -0.63 -1.53 3.16
C LEU A 217 -1.86 -0.62 3.18
N ALA A 218 -1.72 0.57 2.60
CA ALA A 218 -2.84 1.41 2.21
C ALA A 218 -3.14 1.20 0.71
N SER A 219 -4.41 1.05 0.35
CA SER A 219 -4.84 1.04 -1.06
C SER A 219 -5.51 2.36 -1.43
N ARG A 220 -5.41 2.73 -2.72
CA ARG A 220 -6.15 3.86 -3.31
C ARG A 220 -7.52 3.45 -3.87
N ALA A 221 -7.85 2.17 -3.84
CA ALA A 221 -9.11 1.66 -4.35
C ALA A 221 -9.83 0.91 -3.24
N LEU A 222 -11.04 1.36 -2.90
CA LEU A 222 -11.86 0.65 -1.92
C LEU A 222 -12.11 -0.80 -2.34
N SER A 223 -12.09 -1.13 -3.64
CA SER A 223 -12.25 -2.49 -4.16
C SER A 223 -11.10 -3.44 -3.83
N ARG A 224 -9.92 -2.93 -3.44
CA ARG A 224 -8.72 -3.76 -3.16
C ARG A 224 -8.41 -3.95 -1.68
N VAL A 225 -9.04 -3.14 -0.82
CA VAL A 225 -9.00 -3.36 0.63
C VAL A 225 -9.55 -4.75 0.93
N ASN A 226 -8.78 -5.52 1.70
CA ASN A 226 -9.11 -6.87 2.15
C ASN A 226 -9.31 -7.92 1.03
N THR A 227 -8.75 -7.70 -0.17
CA THR A 227 -8.89 -8.64 -1.30
C THR A 227 -7.59 -8.95 -2.02
N THR A 228 -6.50 -8.25 -1.68
CA THR A 228 -5.27 -8.29 -2.45
C THR A 228 -4.10 -8.65 -1.55
N ILE A 229 -3.22 -9.52 -2.04
CA ILE A 229 -1.94 -9.85 -1.41
C ILE A 229 -0.87 -9.54 -2.43
N GLN A 230 0.09 -8.71 -2.05
CA GLN A 230 1.22 -8.36 -2.90
C GLN A 230 2.52 -8.90 -2.29
N VAL A 231 3.36 -9.49 -3.13
CA VAL A 231 4.72 -9.91 -2.81
C VAL A 231 5.69 -9.17 -3.72
N SER A 232 6.79 -8.66 -3.18
CA SER A 232 7.83 -7.96 -3.97
C SER A 232 9.22 -8.08 -3.35
N ASP A 233 10.27 -8.13 -4.15
CA ASP A 233 11.69 -8.27 -3.76
C ASP A 233 12.41 -6.92 -3.61
N VAL A 234 11.70 -5.84 -3.90
CA VAL A 234 12.18 -4.46 -3.81
C VAL A 234 12.21 -3.96 -2.35
N GLY A 235 11.60 -4.71 -1.43
CA GLY A 235 11.47 -4.35 -0.03
C GLY A 235 10.28 -3.43 0.27
N ILE A 236 10.32 -2.79 1.45
CA ILE A 236 9.23 -1.94 1.96
C ILE A 236 9.67 -0.48 1.94
N PHE A 237 8.87 0.35 1.27
CA PHE A 237 9.05 1.79 1.21
C PHE A 237 8.00 2.45 2.11
N PRO A 238 8.38 2.88 3.31
CA PRO A 238 7.40 3.44 4.22
C PRO A 238 6.89 4.79 3.73
N GLY A 239 5.58 5.02 3.87
CA GLY A 239 4.94 6.31 3.58
C GLY A 239 4.56 6.53 2.12
N SER A 240 4.53 5.51 1.26
CA SER A 240 4.06 5.65 -0.11
C SER A 240 2.55 5.92 -0.24
N GLY A 241 1.75 5.58 0.78
CA GLY A 241 0.34 6.01 0.91
C GLY A 241 0.06 7.07 1.99
N VAL A 242 0.97 7.29 2.96
CA VAL A 242 0.76 8.21 4.10
C VAL A 242 2.03 9.02 4.40
N GLY A 243 2.52 9.80 3.44
CA GLY A 243 3.39 10.98 3.58
C GLY A 243 4.65 10.94 4.48
N ASN A 244 5.07 9.80 5.02
CA ASN A 244 6.10 9.72 6.06
C ASN A 244 7.50 9.42 5.47
N LYS A 245 8.51 10.21 5.87
CA LYS A 245 9.91 10.06 5.43
C LYS A 245 10.69 9.06 6.29
N ARG A 246 10.26 7.81 6.34
CA ARG A 246 10.99 6.75 7.04
C ARG A 246 12.04 6.11 6.13
N LEU A 247 13.06 5.47 6.70
CA LEU A 247 14.09 4.76 5.96
C LEU A 247 13.48 3.53 5.25
N PRO A 248 13.79 3.30 3.96
CA PRO A 248 13.33 2.11 3.26
C PRO A 248 13.95 0.85 3.88
N LEU A 249 13.18 -0.23 3.88
CA LEU A 249 13.62 -1.57 4.28
C LEU A 249 13.80 -2.41 3.03
N ASN A 250 14.97 -2.33 2.42
CA ASN A 250 15.30 -3.00 1.15
C ASN A 250 16.71 -3.59 1.15
N GLN A 251 17.07 -4.28 0.07
CA GLN A 251 18.39 -4.89 -0.08
C GLN A 251 19.54 -3.87 0.03
N ASP A 252 19.37 -2.66 -0.53
CA ASP A 252 20.39 -1.60 -0.45
C ASP A 252 20.68 -1.17 1.00
N SER A 253 19.64 -1.12 1.82
CA SER A 253 19.74 -0.67 3.22
C SER A 253 20.31 -1.74 4.17
N LEU A 254 20.05 -3.03 3.90
CA LEU A 254 20.40 -4.13 4.82
C LEU A 254 21.51 -5.05 4.30
N GLY A 255 21.86 -4.96 3.01
CA GLY A 255 22.87 -5.80 2.36
C GLY A 255 22.44 -7.24 2.09
N ILE A 256 21.18 -7.59 2.37
CA ILE A 256 20.61 -8.93 2.13
C ILE A 256 19.25 -8.81 1.42
N PRO A 257 18.82 -9.81 0.62
CA PRO A 257 17.52 -9.81 -0.04
C PRO A 257 16.36 -9.56 0.93
N VAL A 258 15.42 -8.71 0.52
CA VAL A 258 14.22 -8.38 1.30
C VAL A 258 12.97 -8.61 0.46
N ILE A 259 12.18 -9.60 0.86
CA ILE A 259 10.87 -9.88 0.27
C ILE A 259 9.81 -9.19 1.13
N ALA A 260 9.06 -8.26 0.56
CA ALA A 260 7.93 -7.62 1.19
C ALA A 260 6.64 -8.37 0.84
N ILE A 261 5.79 -8.62 1.84
CA ILE A 261 4.42 -9.11 1.69
C ILE A 261 3.50 -8.04 2.24
N GLY A 262 2.73 -7.42 1.36
CA GLY A 262 1.84 -6.32 1.68
C GLY A 262 0.38 -6.65 1.41
N ILE A 263 -0.49 -6.36 2.38
CA ILE A 263 -1.93 -6.59 2.26
C ILE A 263 -2.66 -5.28 2.56
N PRO A 264 -3.48 -4.74 1.65
CA PRO A 264 -4.20 -3.50 1.90
C PRO A 264 -5.33 -3.70 2.91
N THR A 265 -5.23 -3.02 4.06
CA THR A 265 -6.22 -3.09 5.15
C THR A 265 -6.94 -1.76 5.39
N VAL A 266 -6.39 -0.68 4.86
CA VAL A 266 -6.89 0.68 5.02
C VAL A 266 -6.88 1.44 3.70
N VAL A 267 -7.64 2.52 3.66
CA VAL A 267 -7.69 3.50 2.58
C VAL A 267 -7.75 4.90 3.18
N ASP A 268 -7.19 5.88 2.49
CA ASP A 268 -7.25 7.28 2.92
C ASP A 268 -8.70 7.81 2.88
N ALA A 269 -9.09 8.60 3.87
CA ALA A 269 -10.41 9.23 3.90
C ALA A 269 -10.68 10.14 2.68
N ALA A 270 -9.66 10.81 2.15
CA ALA A 270 -9.77 11.62 0.94
C ALA A 270 -10.14 10.76 -0.27
N THR A 271 -9.58 9.55 -0.38
CA THR A 271 -9.93 8.58 -1.42
C THR A 271 -11.39 8.16 -1.31
N ILE A 272 -11.88 7.85 -0.10
CA ILE A 272 -13.29 7.50 0.12
C ILE A 272 -14.22 8.68 -0.25
N ALA A 273 -13.85 9.90 0.15
CA ALA A 273 -14.62 11.09 -0.15
C ALA A 273 -14.68 11.35 -1.68
N HIS A 274 -13.55 11.15 -2.36
CA HIS A 274 -13.45 11.27 -3.82
C HIS A 274 -14.34 10.24 -4.54
N ASP A 275 -14.20 8.95 -4.20
CA ASP A 275 -15.01 7.87 -4.77
C ASP A 275 -16.51 8.11 -4.53
N THR A 276 -16.87 8.55 -3.32
CA THR A 276 -18.25 8.87 -2.98
C THR A 276 -18.79 10.02 -3.83
N ALA A 277 -18.00 11.08 -4.04
CA ALA A 277 -18.39 12.19 -4.89
C ALA A 277 -18.62 11.73 -6.33
N GLU A 278 -17.72 10.92 -6.90
CA GLU A 278 -17.89 10.38 -8.26
C GLU A 278 -19.11 9.44 -8.36
N PHE A 279 -19.39 8.61 -7.35
CA PHE A 279 -20.62 7.80 -7.32
C PHE A 279 -21.89 8.63 -7.26
N VAL A 280 -21.89 9.73 -6.51
CA VAL A 280 -23.03 10.66 -6.47
C VAL A 280 -23.22 11.30 -7.85
N LEU A 281 -22.15 11.69 -8.55
CA LEU A 281 -22.24 12.23 -9.91
C LEU A 281 -22.76 11.20 -10.90
N ALA A 282 -22.25 9.98 -10.86
CA ALA A 282 -22.71 8.89 -11.71
C ALA A 282 -24.20 8.61 -11.47
N HIS A 283 -24.65 8.65 -10.22
CA HIS A 283 -26.05 8.51 -9.88
C HIS A 283 -26.91 9.65 -10.44
N ILE A 284 -26.49 10.91 -10.25
CA ILE A 284 -27.20 12.08 -10.81
C ILE A 284 -27.27 12.00 -12.34
N HIS A 285 -26.15 11.69 -12.99
CA HIS A 285 -26.07 11.53 -14.44
C HIS A 285 -27.02 10.43 -14.95
N ARG A 286 -27.02 9.29 -14.27
CA ARG A 286 -27.94 8.19 -14.56
C ARG A 286 -29.40 8.65 -14.47
N GLU A 287 -29.78 9.33 -13.40
CA GLU A 287 -31.16 9.83 -13.22
C GLU A 287 -31.55 10.87 -14.29
N MET A 288 -30.63 11.77 -14.67
CA MET A 288 -30.85 12.75 -15.74
C MET A 288 -31.06 12.06 -17.10
N ASN A 289 -30.34 10.98 -17.39
CA ASN A 289 -30.41 10.26 -18.66
C ASN A 289 -31.54 9.23 -18.72
N GLN A 290 -31.95 8.65 -17.58
CA GLN A 290 -33.09 7.73 -17.49
C GLN A 290 -34.44 8.46 -17.66
N GLY A 291 -34.44 9.79 -17.75
CA GLY A 291 -35.61 10.67 -17.81
C GLY A 291 -36.02 11.18 -19.19
N LYS A 292 -36.45 10.30 -20.10
CA LYS A 292 -37.56 10.63 -21.03
C LYS A 292 -38.79 9.78 -20.65
N GLY A 293 -39.45 10.12 -19.54
CA GLY A 293 -40.85 9.71 -19.31
C GLY A 293 -41.23 8.97 -18.02
N LYS A 294 -40.38 8.86 -16.99
CA LYS A 294 -40.80 8.35 -15.67
C LYS A 294 -40.42 9.34 -14.56
N PRO A 295 -41.31 9.59 -13.57
CA PRO A 295 -40.92 10.33 -12.38
C PRO A 295 -39.95 9.45 -11.59
N THR A 296 -38.67 9.75 -11.66
CA THR A 296 -37.70 9.10 -10.81
C THR A 296 -37.73 9.78 -9.45
N ASN A 297 -37.99 9.02 -8.40
CA ASN A 297 -37.75 9.47 -7.04
C ASN A 297 -36.28 9.14 -6.75
N PRO A 298 -35.36 10.13 -6.64
CA PRO A 298 -33.93 9.89 -6.49
C PRO A 298 -33.58 9.07 -5.23
N LEU A 299 -34.51 9.01 -4.28
CA LEU A 299 -34.36 8.28 -3.01
C LEU A 299 -35.20 7.00 -2.97
N ASP A 300 -35.66 6.48 -4.12
CA ASP A 300 -36.40 5.22 -4.17
C ASP A 300 -35.48 4.04 -3.78
N PRO A 301 -35.74 3.36 -2.65
CA PRO A 301 -34.94 2.23 -2.22
C PRO A 301 -35.00 1.03 -3.18
N MET A 302 -36.01 0.96 -4.06
CA MET A 302 -36.18 -0.10 -5.05
C MET A 302 -35.47 0.19 -6.38
N ASN A 303 -34.99 1.42 -6.61
CA ASN A 303 -34.26 1.83 -7.83
C ASN A 303 -32.76 2.11 -7.56
N ARG A 304 -32.14 1.33 -6.66
CA ARG A 304 -30.72 1.52 -6.32
C ARG A 304 -29.82 0.97 -7.42
N ALA A 305 -28.93 1.82 -7.92
CA ALA A 305 -27.87 1.41 -8.84
C ALA A 305 -26.93 0.41 -8.14
N SER A 306 -26.44 -0.58 -8.89
CA SER A 306 -25.28 -1.34 -8.44
C SER A 306 -24.01 -0.49 -8.57
N VAL A 307 -22.97 -0.77 -7.77
CA VAL A 307 -21.66 -0.10 -7.92
C VAL A 307 -21.13 -0.25 -9.35
N LYS A 308 -21.28 -1.44 -9.94
CA LYS A 308 -20.87 -1.72 -11.32
C LYS A 308 -21.58 -0.84 -12.35
N GLU A 309 -22.86 -0.57 -12.14
CA GLU A 309 -23.67 0.29 -13.02
C GLU A 309 -23.30 1.77 -12.92
N LEU A 310 -22.91 2.22 -11.72
CA LEU A 310 -22.42 3.59 -11.49
C LEU A 310 -21.03 3.78 -12.09
N GLN A 311 -20.13 2.81 -11.93
CA GLN A 311 -18.79 2.84 -12.52
C GLN A 311 -18.81 2.83 -14.04
N SER A 312 -19.83 2.23 -14.67
CA SER A 312 -19.98 2.22 -16.12
C SER A 312 -20.58 3.51 -16.70
N GLN A 313 -20.92 4.51 -15.88
CA GLN A 313 -21.45 5.78 -16.39
C GLN A 313 -20.31 6.63 -16.97
N GLU A 314 -20.32 6.84 -18.27
CA GLU A 314 -19.44 7.80 -18.93
C GLU A 314 -20.01 9.21 -18.82
N ILE A 315 -19.51 10.00 -17.87
CA ILE A 315 -19.94 11.37 -17.68
C ILE A 315 -19.04 12.30 -18.49
N SER A 316 -19.60 13.01 -19.47
CA SER A 316 -18.83 13.98 -20.25
C SER A 316 -18.27 15.10 -19.35
N PRO A 317 -17.09 15.68 -19.68
CA PRO A 317 -16.52 16.80 -18.92
C PRO A 317 -17.49 17.99 -18.80
N GLU A 318 -18.24 18.28 -19.87
CA GLU A 318 -19.29 19.31 -19.87
C GLU A 318 -20.42 18.99 -18.87
N SER A 319 -20.85 17.72 -18.80
CA SER A 319 -21.87 17.28 -17.84
C SER A 319 -21.35 17.39 -16.40
N ARG A 320 -20.09 17.02 -16.15
CA ARG A 320 -19.44 17.17 -14.83
C ARG A 320 -19.40 18.64 -14.41
N GLN A 321 -18.98 19.53 -15.30
CA GLN A 321 -18.94 20.96 -15.04
C GLN A 321 -20.34 21.53 -14.81
N HIS A 322 -21.35 21.06 -15.55
CA HIS A 322 -22.74 21.48 -15.33
C HIS A 322 -23.29 21.04 -13.96
N MET A 323 -22.87 19.87 -13.45
CA MET A 323 -23.32 19.35 -12.15
C MET A 323 -22.55 19.95 -10.95
N LEU A 324 -21.24 20.15 -11.07
CA LEU A 324 -20.37 20.57 -9.96
C LEU A 324 -19.78 21.98 -10.10
N GLY A 325 -20.10 22.70 -11.17
CA GLY A 325 -19.54 24.02 -11.45
C GLY A 325 -18.02 23.96 -11.58
N MET A 326 -17.34 24.83 -10.84
CA MET A 326 -15.86 24.97 -10.87
C MET A 326 -15.15 23.65 -10.49
N VAL A 327 -15.70 22.89 -9.53
CA VAL A 327 -15.11 21.62 -9.08
C VAL A 327 -15.21 20.54 -10.16
N GLY A 328 -16.23 20.60 -11.02
CA GLY A 328 -16.43 19.66 -12.11
C GLY A 328 -15.41 19.79 -13.24
N GLY A 329 -14.75 20.94 -13.35
CA GLY A 329 -13.72 21.22 -14.34
C GLY A 329 -12.28 20.96 -13.87
N LEU A 330 -12.08 20.64 -12.59
CA LEU A 330 -10.77 20.29 -12.04
C LEU A 330 -10.29 18.94 -12.57
N GLU A 331 -8.98 18.80 -12.78
CA GLU A 331 -8.36 17.50 -13.05
C GLU A 331 -8.47 16.57 -11.83
N VAL A 332 -8.27 15.26 -12.04
CA VAL A 332 -8.44 14.24 -10.98
C VAL A 332 -7.54 14.55 -9.77
N ASP A 333 -6.30 14.94 -10.03
CA ASP A 333 -5.32 15.26 -8.99
C ASP A 333 -5.68 16.54 -8.24
N GLU A 334 -6.14 17.57 -8.94
CA GLU A 334 -6.60 18.83 -8.34
C GLU A 334 -7.83 18.61 -7.45
N LYS A 335 -8.75 17.73 -7.87
CA LYS A 335 -9.90 17.34 -7.04
C LYS A 335 -9.46 16.62 -5.77
N GLN A 336 -8.51 15.70 -5.87
CA GLN A 336 -8.00 14.98 -4.70
C GLN A 336 -7.28 15.93 -3.74
N GLN A 337 -6.47 16.84 -4.26
CA GLN A 337 -5.81 17.87 -3.45
C GLN A 337 -6.82 18.78 -2.76
N LEU A 338 -7.85 19.23 -3.47
CA LEU A 338 -8.94 20.01 -2.88
C LEU A 338 -9.63 19.26 -1.73
N ILE A 339 -9.94 17.97 -1.93
CA ILE A 339 -10.56 17.14 -0.88
C ILE A 339 -9.63 17.02 0.32
N GLN A 340 -8.33 16.83 0.10
CA GLN A 340 -7.34 16.74 1.17
C GLN A 340 -7.25 18.05 1.96
N GLU A 341 -7.16 19.21 1.29
CA GLU A 341 -7.17 20.53 1.94
C GLU A 341 -8.44 20.81 2.74
N VAL A 342 -9.59 20.29 2.29
CA VAL A 342 -10.86 20.39 3.03
C VAL A 342 -10.88 19.50 4.27
N LEU A 343 -10.19 18.36 4.24
CA LEU A 343 -10.10 17.43 5.37
C LEU A 343 -9.00 17.81 6.37
N GLU A 344 -7.95 18.52 5.96
CA GLU A 344 -6.84 18.97 6.83
C GLU A 344 -7.30 19.73 8.10
N PRO A 345 -8.26 20.69 8.03
CA PRO A 345 -8.78 21.39 9.21
C PRO A 345 -9.46 20.50 10.25
N LEU A 346 -9.89 19.29 9.87
CA LEU A 346 -10.44 18.30 10.80
C LEU A 346 -9.34 17.67 11.68
N GLY A 347 -8.07 17.95 11.38
CA GLY A 347 -6.95 17.82 12.29
C GLY A 347 -6.26 16.46 12.32
N GLN A 348 -6.50 15.57 11.36
CA GLN A 348 -5.89 14.23 11.32
C GLN A 348 -5.74 13.70 9.89
N ASN A 349 -4.65 12.95 9.62
CA ASN A 349 -4.58 12.02 8.48
C ASN A 349 -5.52 10.85 8.78
N LEU A 350 -6.76 10.95 8.32
CA LEU A 350 -7.79 9.96 8.60
C LEU A 350 -7.65 8.76 7.65
N ILE A 351 -7.56 7.59 8.24
CA ILE A 351 -7.63 6.31 7.54
C ILE A 351 -8.97 5.66 7.81
N VAL A 352 -9.51 4.98 6.81
CA VAL A 352 -10.78 4.27 6.87
C VAL A 352 -10.53 2.78 6.67
N THR A 353 -11.19 1.96 7.47
CA THR A 353 -11.12 0.50 7.39
C THR A 353 -12.51 -0.11 7.60
N PRO A 354 -12.83 -1.29 7.04
CA PRO A 354 -14.07 -1.98 7.31
C PRO A 354 -14.28 -2.26 8.80
N LYS A 355 -15.56 -2.31 9.23
CA LYS A 355 -15.91 -2.57 10.64
C LYS A 355 -15.44 -3.95 11.14
N GLU A 356 -15.37 -4.93 10.24
CA GLU A 356 -15.00 -6.33 10.51
C GLU A 356 -13.51 -6.60 10.24
N VAL A 357 -12.67 -5.56 10.31
CA VAL A 357 -11.23 -5.66 10.07
C VAL A 357 -10.55 -6.61 11.07
N ASP A 358 -11.08 -6.76 12.27
CA ASP A 358 -10.58 -7.70 13.28
C ASP A 358 -10.64 -9.16 12.82
N ALA A 359 -11.80 -9.59 12.30
CA ALA A 359 -11.97 -10.92 11.73
C ALA A 359 -11.08 -11.11 10.50
N PHE A 360 -11.02 -10.12 9.62
CA PHE A 360 -10.19 -10.17 8.42
C PHE A 360 -8.70 -10.33 8.76
N ILE A 361 -8.17 -9.52 9.67
CA ILE A 361 -6.75 -9.60 10.10
C ILE A 361 -6.45 -10.96 10.71
N GLY A 362 -7.39 -11.52 11.48
CA GLY A 362 -7.26 -12.85 12.06
C GLY A 362 -7.18 -13.96 11.00
N ASP A 363 -8.11 -13.96 10.04
CA ASP A 363 -8.18 -14.98 9.00
C ASP A 363 -7.04 -14.84 7.99
N MET A 364 -6.79 -13.62 7.52
CA MET A 364 -5.73 -13.31 6.57
C MET A 364 -4.35 -13.56 7.17
N GLY A 365 -4.14 -13.14 8.42
CA GLY A 365 -2.89 -13.36 9.12
C GLY A 365 -2.60 -14.85 9.34
N LYS A 366 -3.63 -15.66 9.64
CA LYS A 366 -3.48 -17.13 9.66
C LYS A 366 -3.15 -17.67 8.27
N MET A 367 -3.90 -17.27 7.25
CA MET A 367 -3.72 -17.78 5.90
C MET A 367 -2.30 -17.50 5.38
N VAL A 368 -1.80 -16.28 5.53
CA VAL A 368 -0.42 -15.93 5.15
C VAL A 368 0.61 -16.70 5.98
N ALA A 369 0.41 -16.83 7.30
CA ALA A 369 1.34 -17.58 8.15
C ALA A 369 1.40 -19.07 7.76
N LEU A 370 0.25 -19.71 7.53
CA LEU A 370 0.20 -21.11 7.09
C LEU A 370 0.80 -21.25 5.69
N GLY A 371 0.52 -20.32 4.79
CA GLY A 371 1.06 -20.31 3.43
C GLY A 371 2.57 -20.21 3.41
N LEU A 372 3.13 -19.33 4.25
CA LEU A 372 4.57 -19.22 4.49
C LEU A 372 5.13 -20.49 5.12
N ASN A 373 4.46 -21.09 6.11
CA ASN A 373 4.94 -22.33 6.72
C ASN A 373 5.05 -23.46 5.68
N CYS A 374 4.04 -23.62 4.82
CA CYS A 374 4.10 -24.63 3.75
C CYS A 374 5.20 -24.29 2.72
N ALA A 375 5.30 -23.04 2.28
CA ALA A 375 6.25 -22.65 1.23
C ALA A 375 7.71 -22.62 1.69
N LEU A 376 7.96 -22.48 3.00
CA LEU A 376 9.30 -22.44 3.58
C LEU A 376 9.78 -23.81 4.09
N HIS A 377 8.86 -24.74 4.33
CA HIS A 377 9.16 -26.06 4.88
C HIS A 377 8.52 -27.15 4.02
N ASP A 378 9.31 -27.84 3.19
CA ASP A 378 8.86 -28.95 2.35
C ASP A 378 8.14 -30.07 3.14
N ALA A 379 8.48 -30.25 4.42
CA ALA A 379 7.83 -31.21 5.31
C ALA A 379 6.41 -30.80 5.77
N VAL A 380 6.04 -29.53 5.57
CA VAL A 380 4.77 -28.95 6.02
C VAL A 380 3.84 -28.81 4.83
N THR A 381 2.73 -29.53 4.85
CA THR A 381 1.71 -29.50 3.81
C THR A 381 0.44 -28.82 4.31
N PRO A 382 -0.44 -28.33 3.42
CA PRO A 382 -1.72 -27.75 3.81
C PRO A 382 -2.58 -28.67 4.71
N GLU A 383 -2.40 -29.99 4.62
CA GLU A 383 -3.10 -30.97 5.44
C GLU A 383 -2.55 -31.09 6.87
N ASN A 384 -1.25 -30.86 7.08
CA ASN A 384 -0.59 -31.02 8.38
C ASN A 384 -0.27 -29.68 9.09
N VAL A 385 -0.27 -28.56 8.36
CA VAL A 385 0.16 -27.24 8.86
C VAL A 385 -0.63 -26.78 10.10
N SER A 386 -1.90 -27.19 10.20
CA SER A 386 -2.76 -26.89 11.35
C SER A 386 -2.30 -27.58 12.65
N ALA A 387 -1.56 -28.69 12.57
CA ALA A 387 -0.99 -29.39 13.72
C ALA A 387 0.33 -28.76 14.20
N HIS A 388 0.96 -27.93 13.36
CA HIS A 388 2.25 -27.29 13.63
C HIS A 388 2.14 -25.81 13.98
N SER A 389 0.94 -25.23 13.92
CA SER A 389 0.65 -23.85 14.28
C SER A 389 0.04 -23.74 15.68
N ASN A 390 0.34 -22.65 16.40
CA ASN A 390 -0.14 -22.37 17.75
C ASN A 390 -1.43 -21.55 17.78
#